data_AF-A0A432IHD2-F1
#
_entry.id   AF-A0A432IHD2-F1
#
_cell.length_a   1.000
_cell.length_b   1.000
_cell.length_c   1.000
_cell.angle_alpha   90.00
_cell.angle_beta   90.00
_cell.angle_gamma   90.00
#
_symmetry.space_group_name_H-M   'P 1'
#
loop_
_entity.id
_entity.type
_entity.pdbx_description
1 polymer ?
#
loop_
_entity_poly.entity_id
_entity_poly.type
_entity_poly.pdbx_seq_one_letter_code
_entity_poly.pdbx_strand_id
1 'polypeptide(L)'
;MNNFITQTVRIIVAVTFIFSGFVKLIDPLGSAYKFEEYFGADVLNLEFLIPYSLLFSIVLILIEISLGTLLLLGCRAIYTLWGLFFLTLIFLFLTWYSAEYNKVTDCGCFGDAITLTPWETFYKNVVLIVLIIYLLFKRWDIQPIFTQIFAEKIFLSLFIVYLLTLGYVRRHLPIIDFRPYAIGKNIIKGMETPPDAPKAVYEDTWIYKVDGKEKEFTTEEKPWNIDGATYVDRITKTIEEGYTPPIHDFTMERNGEDLTDKLLQEEKLILVVMYDLNK
;
A
#
# COMPACT_ATOMS: atom_id res chain seq x y z
N MET A 1 -9.60 7.84 -36.88
CA MET A 1 -10.81 7.25 -36.28
C MET A 1 -10.55 7.11 -34.78
N ASN A 2 -11.34 7.76 -33.93
CA ASN A 2 -11.22 7.59 -32.48
C ASN A 2 -11.52 6.13 -32.14
N ASN A 3 -10.47 5.34 -31.89
CA ASN A 3 -10.62 3.98 -31.41
C ASN A 3 -11.19 4.06 -29.99
N PHE A 4 -12.49 3.78 -29.87
CA PHE A 4 -13.22 3.81 -28.60
C PHE A 4 -12.47 3.03 -27.51
N ILE A 5 -11.91 1.86 -27.87
CA ILE A 5 -11.11 1.02 -26.99
C ILE A 5 -9.89 1.78 -26.46
N THR A 6 -9.15 2.48 -27.33
CA THR A 6 -7.98 3.26 -26.92
C THR A 6 -8.33 4.37 -25.94
N GLN A 7 -9.46 5.09 -26.16
CA GLN A 7 -9.88 6.15 -25.25
C GLN A 7 -10.37 5.58 -23.91
N THR A 8 -11.08 4.45 -23.90
CA THR A 8 -11.49 3.78 -22.67
C THR A 8 -10.27 3.32 -21.87
N VAL A 9 -9.32 2.64 -22.50
CA VAL A 9 -8.08 2.19 -21.84
C VAL A 9 -7.27 3.37 -21.31
N ARG A 10 -7.15 4.45 -22.10
CA ARG A 10 -6.49 5.69 -21.67
C ARG A 10 -7.14 6.27 -20.42
N ILE A 11 -8.47 6.37 -20.38
CA ILE A 11 -9.20 6.92 -19.23
C ILE A 11 -8.98 6.04 -17.99
N ILE A 12 -9.09 4.72 -18.13
CA ILE A 12 -8.88 3.77 -17.01
C ILE A 12 -7.47 3.93 -16.43
N VAL A 13 -6.43 3.92 -17.28
CA VAL A 13 -5.04 4.08 -16.83
C VAL A 13 -4.85 5.45 -16.18
N ALA A 14 -5.28 6.53 -16.85
CA ALA A 14 -5.11 7.88 -16.34
C ALA A 14 -5.80 8.10 -14.98
N VAL A 15 -7.07 7.68 -14.85
CA VAL A 15 -7.82 7.79 -13.59
C VAL A 15 -7.17 6.98 -12.48
N THR A 16 -6.65 5.78 -12.78
CA THR A 16 -5.97 4.95 -11.78
C THR A 16 -4.75 5.67 -11.19
N PHE A 17 -3.89 6.25 -12.03
CA PHE A 17 -2.71 7.00 -11.57
C PHE A 17 -3.07 8.33 -10.90
N ILE A 18 -4.09 9.04 -11.38
CA ILE A 18 -4.57 10.28 -10.73
C ILE A 18 -5.13 9.96 -9.34
N PHE A 19 -5.97 8.93 -9.22
CA PHE A 19 -6.55 8.53 -7.95
C PHE A 19 -5.48 8.08 -6.96
N SER A 20 -4.57 7.20 -7.40
CA SER A 20 -3.41 6.73 -6.63
C SER A 20 -2.54 7.90 -6.15
N GLY A 21 -2.16 8.80 -7.05
CA GLY A 21 -1.40 10.00 -6.70
C GLY A 21 -2.16 10.97 -5.80
N PHE A 22 -3.48 11.12 -5.97
CA PHE A 22 -4.31 12.01 -5.15
C PHE A 22 -4.41 11.55 -3.70
N VAL A 23 -4.64 10.26 -3.44
CA VAL A 23 -4.71 9.75 -2.06
C VAL A 23 -3.36 9.93 -1.35
N LYS A 24 -2.25 9.71 -2.05
CA LYS A 24 -0.92 9.98 -1.49
C LYS A 24 -0.64 11.48 -1.33
N LEU A 25 -1.18 12.33 -2.21
CA LEU A 25 -1.01 13.79 -2.13
C LEU A 25 -1.64 14.38 -0.87
N ILE A 26 -2.77 13.82 -0.41
CA ILE A 26 -3.44 14.30 0.80
C ILE A 26 -2.79 13.78 2.10
N ASP A 27 -2.04 12.67 2.03
CA ASP A 27 -1.18 12.17 3.12
C ASP A 27 0.20 11.71 2.62
N PRO A 28 1.13 12.65 2.41
CA PRO A 28 2.49 12.32 1.96
C PRO A 28 3.33 11.65 3.06
N LEU A 29 2.93 11.74 4.34
CA LEU A 29 3.64 11.12 5.46
C LEU A 29 3.42 9.60 5.47
N GLY A 30 2.19 9.13 5.22
CA GLY A 30 1.91 7.70 5.05
C GLY A 30 2.81 7.06 3.99
N SER A 31 2.96 7.73 2.84
CA SER A 31 3.89 7.29 1.78
C SER A 31 5.36 7.38 2.19
N ALA A 32 5.74 8.33 3.06
CA ALA A 32 7.10 8.45 3.56
C ALA A 32 7.48 7.27 4.46
N TYR A 33 6.60 6.82 5.35
CA TYR A 33 6.84 5.63 6.18
C TYR A 33 7.06 4.37 5.34
N LYS A 34 6.32 4.22 4.22
CA LYS A 34 6.56 3.13 3.27
C LYS A 34 7.95 3.20 2.64
N PHE A 35 8.44 4.38 2.30
CA PHE A 35 9.83 4.54 1.86
C PHE A 35 10.84 4.16 2.94
N GLU A 36 10.59 4.50 4.20
CA GLU A 36 11.45 4.09 5.33
C GLU A 36 11.51 2.57 5.46
N GLU A 37 10.36 1.88 5.36
CA GLU A 37 10.29 0.40 5.34
C GLU A 37 11.12 -0.18 4.17
N TYR A 38 10.95 0.35 2.95
CA TYR A 38 11.73 -0.11 1.79
C TYR A 38 13.24 0.17 1.92
N PHE A 39 13.64 1.26 2.57
CA PHE A 39 15.06 1.59 2.76
C PHE A 39 15.72 0.85 3.92
N GLY A 40 14.96 0.21 4.80
CA GLY A 40 15.46 -0.55 5.93
C GLY A 40 16.39 -1.72 5.55
N ALA A 41 17.20 -2.17 6.51
CA ALA A 41 18.13 -3.29 6.38
C ALA A 41 17.49 -4.56 5.80
N ASP A 42 16.24 -4.82 6.17
CA ASP A 42 15.53 -6.05 5.82
C ASP A 42 15.01 -6.10 4.37
N VAL A 43 15.07 -4.97 3.63
CA VAL A 43 14.48 -4.84 2.28
C VAL A 43 15.55 -4.45 1.25
N LEU A 44 15.91 -3.17 1.16
CA LEU A 44 16.94 -2.70 0.21
C LEU A 44 18.29 -2.43 0.89
N ASN A 45 18.34 -2.35 2.22
CA ASN A 45 19.55 -2.02 2.98
C ASN A 45 20.17 -0.68 2.54
N LEU A 46 19.34 0.35 2.41
CA LEU A 46 19.69 1.71 1.98
C LEU A 46 19.36 2.73 3.08
N GLU A 47 19.70 2.42 4.32
CA GLU A 47 19.28 3.21 5.50
C GLU A 47 19.71 4.69 5.44
N PHE A 48 20.79 5.00 4.72
CA PHE A 48 21.22 6.38 4.49
C PHE A 48 20.18 7.24 3.75
N LEU A 49 19.19 6.63 3.08
CA LEU A 49 18.08 7.31 2.41
C LEU A 49 16.87 7.58 3.32
N ILE A 50 16.79 6.96 4.49
CA ILE A 50 15.67 7.12 5.45
C ILE A 50 15.40 8.60 5.79
N PRO A 51 16.41 9.46 6.07
CA PRO A 51 16.17 10.89 6.33
C PRO A 51 15.54 11.66 5.15
N TYR A 52 15.60 11.08 3.95
CA TYR A 52 15.07 11.66 2.71
C TYR A 52 13.73 11.03 2.28
N SER A 53 13.15 10.10 3.05
CA SER A 53 11.91 9.39 2.69
C SER A 53 10.75 10.32 2.37
N LEU A 54 10.57 11.41 3.13
CA LEU A 54 9.54 12.41 2.85
C LEU A 54 9.78 13.13 1.50
N LEU A 55 11.04 13.38 1.14
CA LEU A 55 11.38 14.00 -0.14
C LEU A 55 11.07 13.03 -1.30
N PHE A 56 11.47 11.76 -1.18
CA PHE A 56 11.15 10.73 -2.18
C PHE A 56 9.64 10.54 -2.34
N SER A 57 8.90 10.49 -1.22
CA SER A 57 7.44 10.47 -1.20
C SER A 57 6.85 11.61 -2.03
N ILE A 58 7.20 12.86 -1.72
CA ILE A 58 6.67 14.03 -2.44
C ILE A 58 7.01 13.99 -3.93
N VAL A 59 8.25 13.65 -4.29
CA VAL A 59 8.68 13.60 -5.70
C VAL A 59 7.91 12.52 -6.46
N LEU A 60 7.80 11.32 -5.89
CA LEU A 60 7.07 10.20 -6.49
C LEU A 60 5.59 10.56 -6.71
N ILE A 61 4.94 11.13 -5.69
CA ILE A 61 3.54 11.57 -5.75
C ILE A 61 3.33 12.56 -6.89
N LEU A 62 4.19 13.58 -6.96
CA LEU A 62 4.10 14.60 -8.00
C LEU A 62 4.30 14.02 -9.39
N ILE A 63 5.27 13.10 -9.57
CA ILE A 63 5.49 12.40 -10.85
C ILE A 63 4.24 11.59 -11.22
N GLU A 64 3.72 10.80 -10.28
CA GLU A 64 2.60 9.89 -10.49
C GLU A 64 1.32 10.62 -10.91
N ILE A 65 0.87 11.58 -10.10
CA ILE A 65 -0.35 12.35 -10.39
C ILE A 65 -0.19 13.20 -11.65
N SER A 66 1.01 13.72 -11.91
CA SER A 66 1.29 14.52 -13.10
C SER A 66 1.23 13.68 -14.36
N LEU A 67 1.84 12.50 -14.37
CA LEU A 67 1.77 11.57 -15.50
C LEU A 67 0.35 11.10 -15.77
N GLY A 68 -0.42 10.78 -14.72
CA GLY A 68 -1.85 10.47 -14.86
C GLY A 68 -2.64 11.61 -15.49
N THR A 69 -2.43 12.84 -15.03
CA THR A 69 -3.10 14.05 -15.55
C THR A 69 -2.70 14.36 -16.99
N LEU A 70 -1.42 14.24 -17.33
CA LEU A 70 -0.94 14.42 -18.70
C LEU A 70 -1.52 13.38 -19.65
N LEU A 71 -1.68 12.13 -19.21
CA LEU A 71 -2.31 11.08 -20.01
C LEU A 71 -3.80 11.37 -20.20
N LEU A 72 -4.49 11.82 -19.15
CA LEU A 72 -5.90 12.21 -19.24
C LEU A 72 -6.09 13.34 -20.24
N LEU A 73 -5.26 14.38 -20.19
CA LEU A 73 -5.31 15.52 -21.11
C LEU A 73 -4.84 15.17 -22.53
N GLY A 74 -4.00 14.13 -22.68
CA GLY A 74 -3.47 13.66 -23.96
C GLY A 74 -2.26 14.43 -24.44
N CYS A 75 -1.62 15.18 -23.53
CA CYS A 75 -0.44 15.96 -23.81
C CYS A 75 0.81 15.08 -23.80
N ARG A 76 1.71 15.29 -24.77
CA ARG A 76 3.05 14.65 -24.79
C ARG A 76 2.99 13.13 -24.58
N ALA A 77 1.99 12.47 -25.20
CA ALA A 77 1.59 11.09 -24.90
C ALA A 77 2.74 10.08 -24.86
N ILE A 78 3.73 10.19 -25.77
CA ILE A 78 4.88 9.28 -25.78
C ILE A 78 5.71 9.36 -24.49
N TYR A 79 6.03 10.56 -24.01
CA TYR A 79 6.80 10.74 -22.78
C TYR A 79 6.01 10.31 -21.56
N THR A 80 4.72 10.64 -21.53
CA THR A 80 3.83 10.26 -20.45
C THR A 80 3.71 8.74 -20.34
N LEU A 81 3.50 8.04 -21.45
CA LEU A 81 3.38 6.58 -21.46
C LEU A 81 4.68 5.88 -21.06
N TRP A 82 5.84 6.37 -21.53
CA TRP A 82 7.13 5.83 -21.08
C TRP A 82 7.38 6.10 -19.60
N GLY A 83 7.05 7.29 -19.10
CA GLY A 83 7.13 7.60 -17.67
C GLY A 83 6.26 6.67 -16.83
N LEU A 84 5.00 6.48 -17.23
CA LEU A 84 4.09 5.54 -16.57
C LEU A 84 4.61 4.10 -16.64
N PHE A 85 5.14 3.68 -17.79
CA PHE A 85 5.72 2.35 -17.95
C PHE A 85 6.87 2.11 -16.96
N PHE A 86 7.86 3.01 -16.89
CA PHE A 86 8.99 2.85 -15.98
C PHE A 86 8.59 2.96 -14.51
N LEU A 87 7.68 3.89 -14.17
CA LEU A 87 7.14 4.01 -12.82
C LEU A 87 6.46 2.70 -12.38
N THR A 88 5.60 2.15 -13.24
CA THR A 88 4.88 0.90 -12.96
C THR A 88 5.83 -0.29 -12.90
N LEU A 89 6.89 -0.31 -13.72
CA LEU A 89 7.89 -1.36 -13.72
C LEU A 89 8.67 -1.40 -12.40
N ILE A 90 9.03 -0.24 -11.85
CA ILE A 90 9.66 -0.14 -10.52
C ILE A 90 8.71 -0.68 -9.44
N PHE A 91 7.45 -0.24 -9.43
CA PHE A 91 6.48 -0.77 -8.47
C PHE A 91 6.21 -2.26 -8.65
N LEU A 92 6.21 -2.76 -9.88
CA LEU A 92 6.05 -4.19 -10.15
C LEU A 92 7.19 -4.98 -9.51
N PHE A 93 8.43 -4.52 -9.64
CA PHE A 93 9.57 -5.15 -8.98
C PHE A 93 9.46 -5.11 -7.44
N LEU A 94 9.14 -3.95 -6.87
CA LEU A 94 9.00 -3.81 -5.41
C LEU A 94 7.86 -4.66 -4.83
N THR A 95 6.72 -4.70 -5.54
CA THR A 95 5.55 -5.49 -5.11
C THR A 95 5.80 -6.99 -5.23
N TRP A 96 6.49 -7.44 -6.29
CA TRP A 96 6.95 -8.82 -6.40
C TRP A 96 7.92 -9.21 -5.28
N TYR A 97 8.93 -8.38 -5.03
CA TYR A 97 9.89 -8.61 -3.95
C TYR A 97 9.18 -8.71 -2.59
N SER A 98 8.25 -7.80 -2.32
CA SER A 98 7.49 -7.84 -1.07
C SER A 98 6.62 -9.09 -0.93
N ALA A 99 5.98 -9.52 -2.03
CA ALA A 99 5.11 -10.69 -2.05
C ALA A 99 5.86 -12.01 -1.86
N GLU A 100 7.08 -12.12 -2.40
CA GLU A 100 7.89 -13.34 -2.29
C GLU A 100 8.56 -13.46 -0.92
N TYR A 101 9.05 -12.34 -0.37
CA TYR A 101 9.84 -12.33 0.87
C TYR A 101 9.05 -11.89 2.12
N ASN A 102 7.75 -11.64 1.98
CA ASN A 102 6.84 -11.15 3.05
C ASN A 102 7.44 -9.99 3.86
N LYS A 103 8.02 -9.00 3.16
CA LYS A 103 8.77 -7.90 3.79
C LYS A 103 7.92 -6.67 4.12
N VAL A 104 7.02 -6.29 3.21
CA VAL A 104 6.15 -5.11 3.35
C VAL A 104 4.69 -5.52 3.08
N THR A 105 3.86 -5.48 4.12
CA THR A 105 2.46 -5.95 4.08
C THR A 105 1.55 -5.08 3.21
N ASP A 106 1.88 -3.78 3.05
CA ASP A 106 1.16 -2.86 2.16
C ASP A 106 2.15 -2.00 1.35
N CYS A 107 2.09 -2.11 0.03
CA CYS A 107 2.93 -1.35 -0.89
C CYS A 107 2.56 0.15 -0.99
N GLY A 108 1.51 0.60 -0.31
CA GLY A 108 1.13 2.00 -0.18
C GLY A 108 0.66 2.64 -1.48
N CYS A 109 0.30 1.83 -2.48
CA CYS A 109 -0.03 2.32 -3.81
C CYS A 109 -1.23 3.27 -3.79
N PHE A 110 -2.27 3.01 -3.02
CA PHE A 110 -3.45 3.89 -2.91
C PHE A 110 -3.50 4.62 -1.57
N GLY A 111 -2.36 4.76 -0.87
CA GLY A 111 -2.33 5.22 0.53
C GLY A 111 -3.30 4.43 1.41
N ASP A 112 -3.80 5.08 2.47
CA ASP A 112 -4.71 4.43 3.43
C ASP A 112 -6.15 4.26 2.92
N ALA A 113 -6.47 4.72 1.70
CA ALA A 113 -7.82 4.60 1.17
C ALA A 113 -8.16 3.16 0.75
N ILE A 114 -7.18 2.41 0.25
CA ILE A 114 -7.35 1.02 -0.18
C ILE A 114 -6.06 0.26 0.15
N THR A 115 -6.13 -0.57 1.19
CA THR A 115 -5.10 -1.56 1.50
C THR A 115 -5.25 -2.74 0.56
N LEU A 116 -4.17 -3.08 -0.16
CA LEU A 116 -4.12 -4.23 -1.06
C LEU A 116 -2.96 -5.11 -0.61
N THR A 117 -3.18 -6.43 -0.66
CA THR A 117 -2.09 -7.38 -0.41
C THR A 117 -0.97 -7.20 -1.45
N PRO A 118 0.27 -7.64 -1.14
CA PRO A 118 1.38 -7.56 -2.10
C PRO A 118 1.07 -8.25 -3.43
N TRP A 119 0.42 -9.42 -3.40
CA TRP A 119 0.02 -10.17 -4.59
C TRP A 119 -1.07 -9.46 -5.41
N GLU A 120 -2.10 -8.90 -4.76
CA GLU A 120 -3.12 -8.09 -5.47
C GLU A 120 -2.50 -6.87 -6.14
N THR A 121 -1.59 -6.19 -5.45
CA THR A 121 -0.88 -5.03 -6.00
C THR A 121 0.02 -5.43 -7.17
N PHE A 122 0.71 -6.57 -7.08
CA PHE A 122 1.52 -7.12 -8.17
C PHE A 122 0.66 -7.38 -9.42
N TYR A 123 -0.43 -8.14 -9.29
CA TYR A 123 -1.30 -8.46 -10.44
C TYR A 123 -1.95 -7.21 -11.06
N LYS A 124 -2.39 -6.25 -10.22
CA LYS A 124 -2.85 -4.94 -10.69
C LYS A 124 -1.78 -4.25 -11.54
N ASN A 125 -0.53 -4.24 -11.09
CA ASN A 125 0.59 -3.62 -11.82
C ASN A 125 0.91 -4.37 -13.13
N VAL A 126 0.80 -5.70 -13.17
CA VAL A 126 0.92 -6.48 -14.41
C VAL A 126 -0.16 -6.05 -15.42
N VAL A 127 -1.42 -5.96 -14.99
CA VAL A 127 -2.53 -5.51 -15.85
C VAL A 127 -2.26 -4.08 -16.34
N LEU A 128 -1.85 -3.16 -15.47
CA LEU A 128 -1.51 -1.78 -15.85
C LEU A 128 -0.38 -1.74 -16.89
N ILE A 129 0.68 -2.54 -16.74
CA ILE A 129 1.75 -2.63 -17.74
C ILE A 129 1.21 -3.08 -19.10
N VAL A 130 0.35 -4.11 -19.15
CA VAL A 130 -0.24 -4.58 -20.41
C VAL A 130 -1.06 -3.48 -21.07
N LEU A 131 -1.86 -2.74 -20.30
CA LEU A 131 -2.64 -1.60 -20.80
C LEU A 131 -1.74 -0.46 -21.30
N ILE A 132 -0.66 -0.14 -20.58
CA ILE A 132 0.31 0.89 -20.98
C ILE A 132 1.03 0.48 -22.27
N ILE A 133 1.45 -0.79 -22.40
CA ILE A 133 2.07 -1.32 -23.62
C ILE A 133 1.11 -1.20 -24.80
N TYR A 134 -0.17 -1.57 -24.62
CA TYR A 134 -1.20 -1.38 -25.64
C TYR A 134 -1.31 0.10 -26.06
N LEU A 135 -1.34 1.04 -25.11
CA LEU A 135 -1.37 2.48 -25.39
C LEU A 135 -0.08 2.97 -26.08
N LEU A 136 1.09 2.40 -25.78
CA LEU A 136 2.36 2.72 -26.46
C LEU A 136 2.33 2.37 -27.95
N PHE A 137 1.71 1.25 -28.32
CA PHE A 137 1.47 0.88 -29.72
C PHE A 137 0.41 1.77 -30.39
N LYS A 138 -0.64 2.14 -29.65
CA LYS A 138 -1.72 3.02 -30.11
C LYS A 138 -1.50 4.51 -29.83
N ARG A 139 -0.25 4.91 -29.57
CA ARG A 139 0.08 6.28 -29.14
C ARG A 139 -0.40 7.37 -30.10
N TRP A 140 -0.47 7.07 -31.40
CA TRP A 140 -0.93 8.03 -32.42
C TRP A 140 -2.44 8.33 -32.32
N ASP A 141 -3.22 7.44 -31.70
CA ASP A 141 -4.65 7.65 -31.45
C ASP A 141 -4.89 8.51 -30.19
N ILE A 142 -3.85 8.80 -29.40
CA ILE A 142 -3.94 9.66 -28.21
C ILE A 142 -3.71 11.11 -28.63
N GLN A 143 -4.81 11.79 -28.91
CA GLN A 143 -4.80 13.22 -29.21
C GLN A 143 -5.20 14.03 -27.97
N PRO A 144 -4.67 15.26 -27.82
CA PRO A 144 -5.10 16.18 -26.78
C PRO A 144 -6.61 16.45 -26.87
N ILE A 145 -7.28 16.54 -25.72
CA ILE A 145 -8.73 16.83 -25.67
C ILE A 145 -9.04 18.23 -26.23
N PHE A 146 -8.11 19.16 -26.05
CA PHE A 146 -8.16 20.53 -26.54
C PHE A 146 -6.98 20.82 -27.47
N THR A 147 -6.61 22.08 -27.65
CA THR A 147 -5.30 22.42 -28.22
C THR A 147 -4.18 22.08 -27.24
N GLN A 148 -3.02 21.67 -27.76
CA GLN A 148 -1.85 21.31 -26.95
C GLN A 148 -1.48 22.41 -25.94
N ILE A 149 -1.50 23.68 -26.36
CA ILE A 149 -1.19 24.83 -25.50
C ILE A 149 -2.22 24.98 -24.37
N PHE A 150 -3.50 24.81 -24.67
CA PHE A 150 -4.56 24.94 -23.66
C PHE A 150 -4.50 23.81 -22.64
N ALA A 151 -4.29 22.58 -23.09
CA ALA A 151 -4.14 21.42 -22.22
C ALA A 151 -2.87 21.53 -21.33
N GLU A 152 -1.76 22.06 -21.84
CA GLU A 152 -0.57 22.36 -21.02
C GLU A 152 -0.83 23.44 -19.96
N LYS A 153 -1.64 24.46 -20.26
CA LYS A 153 -2.06 25.47 -19.27
C LYS A 153 -2.96 24.88 -18.19
N ILE A 154 -3.89 23.99 -18.54
CA ILE A 154 -4.70 23.26 -17.57
C ILE A 154 -3.80 22.43 -16.66
N PHE A 155 -2.86 21.67 -17.23
CA PHE A 155 -1.90 20.91 -16.46
C PHE A 155 -1.10 21.79 -15.49
N LEU A 156 -0.56 22.92 -15.97
CA LEU A 156 0.20 23.85 -15.13
C LEU A 156 -0.65 24.39 -13.96
N SER A 157 -1.91 24.73 -14.21
CA SER A 157 -2.85 25.14 -13.15
C SER A 157 -3.07 24.04 -12.13
N LEU A 158 -3.29 22.79 -12.57
CA LEU A 158 -3.46 21.65 -11.67
C LEU A 158 -2.18 21.35 -10.88
N PHE A 159 -1.02 21.48 -11.51
CA PHE A 159 0.27 21.27 -10.84
C PHE A 159 0.49 22.29 -9.71
N ILE A 160 0.10 23.55 -9.90
CA ILE A 160 0.11 24.56 -8.83
C ILE A 160 -0.82 24.14 -7.69
N VAL A 161 -2.02 23.62 -8.00
CA VAL A 161 -2.94 23.09 -6.98
C VAL A 161 -2.28 21.95 -6.21
N TYR A 162 -1.60 21.01 -6.86
CA TYR A 162 -0.89 19.93 -6.16
C TYR A 162 0.17 20.45 -5.19
N LEU A 163 0.95 21.46 -5.60
CA LEU A 163 1.93 22.09 -4.73
C LEU A 163 1.30 22.83 -3.53
N LEU A 164 0.18 23.52 -3.76
CA LEU A 164 -0.57 24.18 -2.69
C LEU A 164 -1.15 23.17 -1.70
N THR A 165 -1.69 22.05 -2.19
CA THR A 165 -2.17 20.95 -1.35
C THR A 165 -1.04 20.37 -0.50
N LEU A 166 0.13 20.09 -1.09
CA LEU A 166 1.32 19.64 -0.33
C LEU A 166 1.73 20.64 0.76
N GLY A 167 1.71 21.94 0.44
CA GLY A 167 2.00 22.99 1.42
C GLY A 167 0.99 23.05 2.57
N TYR A 168 -0.28 22.72 2.29
CA TYR A 168 -1.35 22.68 3.27
C TYR A 168 -1.24 21.45 4.19
N VAL A 169 -1.18 20.23 3.64
CA VAL A 169 -1.21 18.96 4.40
C VAL A 169 0.05 18.72 5.22
N ARG A 170 1.15 19.45 4.95
CA ARG A 170 2.32 19.45 5.82
C ARG A 170 2.15 20.24 7.12
N ARG A 171 1.14 21.12 7.18
CA ARG A 171 0.87 21.99 8.33
C ARG A 171 -0.46 21.70 9.01
N HIS A 172 -1.34 20.96 8.33
CA HIS A 172 -2.68 20.64 8.78
C HIS A 172 -2.97 19.17 8.53
N LEU A 173 -4.02 18.65 9.17
CA LEU A 173 -4.51 17.31 8.90
C LEU A 173 -4.92 17.16 7.42
N PRO A 174 -4.90 15.93 6.89
CA PRO A 174 -5.40 15.64 5.55
C PRO A 174 -6.80 16.21 5.33
N ILE A 175 -7.05 16.75 4.13
CA ILE A 175 -8.38 17.30 3.76
C ILE A 175 -9.45 16.20 3.84
N ILE A 176 -9.08 14.99 3.45
CA ILE A 176 -9.87 13.78 3.62
C ILE A 176 -8.98 12.81 4.39
N ASP A 177 -9.41 12.41 5.58
CA ASP A 177 -8.63 11.54 6.45
C ASP A 177 -9.12 10.09 6.30
N PHE A 178 -8.31 9.26 5.65
CA PHE A 178 -8.58 7.83 5.46
C PHE A 178 -8.06 6.97 6.61
N ARG A 179 -7.36 7.56 7.58
CA ARG A 179 -6.72 6.81 8.66
C ARG A 179 -7.75 6.24 9.65
N PRO A 180 -7.43 5.14 10.34
CA PRO A 180 -8.31 4.57 11.38
C PRO A 180 -8.63 5.55 12.52
N TYR A 181 -7.72 6.50 12.80
CA TYR A 181 -7.83 7.50 13.88
C TYR A 181 -8.39 8.86 13.41
N ALA A 182 -9.05 8.92 12.26
CA ALA A 182 -9.66 10.15 11.75
C ALA A 182 -10.66 10.78 12.76
N ILE A 183 -10.82 12.11 12.69
CA ILE A 183 -11.75 12.85 13.56
C ILE A 183 -13.17 12.25 13.46
N GLY A 184 -13.75 11.93 14.62
CA GLY A 184 -15.09 11.34 14.72
C GLY A 184 -15.13 9.81 14.69
N LYS A 185 -14.01 9.12 14.47
CA LYS A 185 -13.89 7.67 14.64
C LYS A 185 -13.81 7.30 16.12
N ASN A 186 -14.41 6.17 16.49
CA ASN A 186 -14.34 5.63 17.85
C ASN A 186 -13.30 4.50 17.90
N ILE A 187 -12.33 4.62 18.81
CA ILE A 187 -11.19 3.69 18.91
C ILE A 187 -11.66 2.29 19.31
N ILE A 188 -12.49 2.17 20.36
CA ILE A 188 -13.02 0.88 20.84
C ILE A 188 -13.73 0.14 19.71
N LYS A 189 -14.65 0.80 19.01
CA LYS A 189 -15.35 0.22 17.85
C LYS A 189 -14.42 -0.10 16.69
N GLY A 190 -13.31 0.64 16.55
CA GLY A 190 -12.29 0.37 15.54
C GLY A 190 -11.42 -0.84 15.85
N MET A 191 -11.39 -1.27 17.12
CA MET A 191 -10.68 -2.48 17.60
C MET A 191 -11.58 -3.73 17.62
N GLU A 192 -12.91 -3.55 17.53
CA GLU A 192 -13.85 -4.66 17.54
C GLU A 192 -13.75 -5.52 16.27
N THR A 193 -13.63 -6.83 16.47
CA THR A 193 -13.77 -7.82 15.40
C THR A 193 -15.23 -8.29 15.34
N PRO A 194 -15.90 -8.20 14.17
CA PRO A 194 -17.27 -8.69 14.03
C PRO A 194 -17.38 -10.19 14.39
N PRO A 195 -18.48 -10.65 15.01
CA PRO A 195 -18.63 -12.06 15.40
C PRO A 195 -18.55 -13.04 14.22
N ASP A 196 -19.00 -12.61 13.05
CA ASP A 196 -19.02 -13.39 11.80
C ASP A 196 -17.77 -13.15 10.93
N ALA A 197 -16.74 -12.48 11.46
CA ALA A 197 -15.55 -12.17 10.70
C ALA A 197 -14.75 -13.45 10.38
N PRO A 198 -14.20 -13.58 9.16
CA PRO A 198 -13.39 -14.73 8.78
C PRO A 198 -12.19 -14.85 9.71
N LYS A 199 -11.97 -16.05 10.25
CA LYS A 199 -10.81 -16.35 11.09
C LYS A 199 -9.65 -16.80 10.21
N ALA A 200 -8.43 -16.49 10.62
CA ALA A 200 -7.26 -16.97 9.93
C ALA A 200 -7.24 -18.50 9.92
N VAL A 201 -7.03 -19.08 8.74
CA VAL A 201 -6.91 -20.53 8.56
C VAL A 201 -5.43 -20.85 8.42
N TYR A 202 -4.92 -21.62 9.37
CA TYR A 202 -3.54 -22.09 9.38
C TYR A 202 -3.49 -23.57 9.00
N GLU A 203 -2.52 -23.92 8.16
CA GLU A 203 -2.14 -25.29 7.88
C GLU A 203 -0.78 -25.55 8.55
N ASP A 204 -0.78 -26.46 9.52
CA ASP A 204 0.44 -26.91 10.18
C ASP A 204 0.96 -28.18 9.49
N THR A 205 2.16 -28.08 8.91
CA THR A 205 2.96 -29.20 8.44
C THR A 205 3.98 -29.57 9.50
N TRP A 206 3.86 -30.79 10.01
CA TRP A 206 4.68 -31.34 11.08
C TRP A 206 5.81 -32.18 10.50
N ILE A 207 7.05 -31.93 10.92
CA ILE A 207 8.21 -32.71 10.51
C ILE A 207 8.56 -33.67 11.65
N TYR A 208 8.42 -34.97 11.39
CA TYR A 208 8.77 -36.03 12.33
C TYR A 208 9.78 -36.98 11.73
N LYS A 209 10.68 -37.48 12.57
CA LYS A 209 11.63 -38.53 12.23
C LYS A 209 11.01 -39.88 12.57
N VAL A 210 10.68 -40.67 11.55
CA VAL A 210 10.16 -42.04 11.69
C VAL A 210 11.16 -42.99 11.06
N ASP A 211 11.61 -44.01 11.80
CA ASP A 211 12.62 -44.98 11.36
C ASP A 211 13.94 -44.31 10.89
N GLY A 212 14.32 -43.21 11.53
CA GLY A 212 15.55 -42.48 11.21
C GLY A 212 15.47 -41.57 9.98
N LYS A 213 14.32 -41.49 9.29
CA LYS A 213 14.08 -40.57 8.15
C LYS A 213 13.09 -39.49 8.51
N GLU A 214 13.39 -38.26 8.12
CA GLU A 214 12.49 -37.12 8.25
C GLU A 214 11.36 -37.24 7.24
N LYS A 215 10.12 -37.06 7.72
CA LYS A 215 8.89 -37.05 6.93
C LYS A 215 8.01 -35.90 7.37
N GLU A 216 7.34 -35.30 6.40
CA GLU A 216 6.34 -34.26 6.60
C GLU A 216 4.96 -34.91 6.77
N PHE A 217 4.17 -34.41 7.72
CA PHE A 217 2.84 -34.87 8.07
C PHE A 217 1.89 -33.69 8.23
N THR A 218 0.64 -33.87 7.87
CA THR A 218 -0.42 -32.90 8.15
C THR A 218 -0.97 -33.08 9.56
N THR A 219 -1.65 -32.05 10.07
CA THR A 219 -2.30 -32.10 11.40
C THR A 219 -3.36 -33.21 11.50
N GLU A 220 -3.98 -33.58 10.39
CA GLU A 220 -4.98 -34.67 10.33
C GLU A 220 -4.35 -36.06 10.55
N GLU A 221 -3.09 -36.23 10.14
CA GLU A 221 -2.35 -37.50 10.26
C GLU A 221 -1.85 -37.77 11.68
N LYS A 222 -1.94 -36.77 12.58
CA LYS A 222 -1.59 -36.87 14.01
C LYS A 222 -0.27 -37.62 14.24
N PRO A 223 0.86 -37.13 13.70
CA PRO A 223 2.13 -37.83 13.73
C PRO A 223 2.68 -38.10 15.14
N TRP A 224 2.21 -37.35 16.15
CA TRP A 224 2.49 -37.59 17.57
C TRP A 224 1.92 -38.91 18.11
N ASN A 225 1.05 -39.60 17.37
CA ASN A 225 0.53 -40.92 17.70
C ASN A 225 1.31 -42.07 17.01
N ILE A 226 2.33 -41.77 16.20
CA ILE A 226 3.14 -42.78 15.52
C ILE A 226 4.22 -43.28 16.49
N ASP A 227 4.22 -44.58 16.78
CA ASP A 227 5.23 -45.21 17.66
C ASP A 227 6.64 -45.08 17.07
N GLY A 228 7.58 -44.58 17.89
CA GLY A 228 8.97 -44.35 17.48
C GLY A 228 9.21 -43.06 16.69
N ALA A 229 8.19 -42.20 16.54
CA ALA A 229 8.34 -40.91 15.88
C ALA A 229 8.92 -39.83 16.81
N THR A 230 9.96 -39.14 16.36
CA THR A 230 10.56 -38.01 17.09
C THR A 230 10.21 -36.69 16.41
N TYR A 231 9.64 -35.74 17.15
CA TYR A 231 9.38 -34.39 16.65
C TYR A 231 10.68 -33.70 16.23
N VAL A 232 10.67 -33.09 15.05
CA VAL A 232 11.80 -32.30 14.53
C VAL A 232 11.43 -30.83 14.48
N ASP A 233 10.38 -30.49 13.72
CA ASP A 233 9.97 -29.11 13.51
C ASP A 233 8.49 -29.02 13.12
N ARG A 234 7.93 -27.81 13.11
CA ARG A 234 6.59 -27.51 12.61
C ARG A 234 6.62 -26.24 11.78
N ILE A 235 6.22 -26.37 10.52
CA ILE A 235 6.04 -25.25 9.61
C ILE A 235 4.54 -24.91 9.59
N THR A 236 4.20 -23.75 10.13
CA THR A 236 2.84 -23.20 10.09
C THR A 236 2.72 -22.29 8.88
N LYS A 237 1.79 -22.60 7.97
CA LYS A 237 1.48 -21.78 6.79
C LYS A 237 0.09 -21.16 6.93
N THR A 238 0.00 -19.84 6.88
CA THR A 238 -1.29 -19.14 6.77
C THR A 238 -1.86 -19.38 5.37
N ILE A 239 -3.04 -20.01 5.30
CA ILE A 239 -3.74 -20.30 4.03
C ILE A 239 -4.71 -19.17 3.70
N GLU A 240 -5.44 -18.69 4.70
CA GLU A 240 -6.31 -17.52 4.59
C GLU A 240 -6.03 -16.57 5.73
N GLU A 241 -5.74 -15.31 5.40
CA GLU A 241 -5.65 -14.22 6.36
C GLU A 241 -7.03 -13.99 7.00
N GLY A 242 -7.07 -13.87 8.33
CA GLY A 242 -8.28 -13.53 9.04
C GLY A 242 -8.65 -12.06 8.85
N TYR A 243 -9.85 -11.67 9.28
CA TYR A 243 -10.20 -10.26 9.37
C TYR A 243 -9.35 -9.57 10.44
N THR A 244 -8.66 -8.50 10.02
CA THR A 244 -7.91 -7.62 10.92
C THR A 244 -8.71 -6.33 11.12
N PRO A 245 -9.02 -5.93 12.37
CA PRO A 245 -9.74 -4.70 12.63
C PRO A 245 -8.92 -3.48 12.18
N PRO A 246 -9.57 -2.36 11.78
CA PRO A 246 -8.88 -1.15 11.34
C PRO A 246 -7.89 -0.60 12.38
N ILE A 247 -8.15 -0.83 13.67
CA ILE A 247 -7.25 -0.53 14.77
C ILE A 247 -6.90 -1.87 15.43
N HIS A 248 -5.71 -2.39 15.16
CA HIS A 248 -5.20 -3.64 15.76
C HIS A 248 -3.93 -3.43 16.59
N ASP A 249 -3.19 -2.35 16.34
CA ASP A 249 -1.89 -2.08 16.98
C ASP A 249 -1.98 -1.05 18.13
N PHE A 250 -3.19 -0.67 18.54
CA PHE A 250 -3.35 0.32 19.60
C PHE A 250 -3.17 -0.33 20.98
N THR A 251 -2.06 -0.02 21.65
CA THR A 251 -1.79 -0.48 23.01
C THR A 251 -1.33 0.67 23.92
N MET A 252 -1.67 0.57 25.20
CA MET A 252 -1.25 1.47 26.28
C MET A 252 -0.63 0.64 27.39
N GLU A 253 0.68 0.45 27.31
CA GLU A 253 1.43 -0.38 28.26
C GLU A 253 2.12 0.46 29.34
N ARG A 254 2.16 -0.09 30.56
CA ARG A 254 2.95 0.47 31.66
C ARG A 254 3.67 -0.66 32.39
N ASN A 255 5.00 -0.57 32.48
CA ASN A 255 5.84 -1.59 33.13
C ASN A 255 5.62 -3.02 32.58
N GLY A 256 5.28 -3.16 31.30
CA GLY A 256 5.01 -4.45 30.66
C GLY A 256 3.60 -5.02 30.92
N GLU A 257 2.73 -4.27 31.59
CA GLU A 257 1.30 -4.59 31.70
C GLU A 257 0.52 -3.78 30.68
N ASP A 258 -0.30 -4.46 29.87
CA ASP A 258 -1.24 -3.83 28.95
C ASP A 258 -2.47 -3.32 29.73
N LEU A 259 -2.68 -2.00 29.70
CA LEU A 259 -3.76 -1.32 30.39
C LEU A 259 -4.83 -0.78 29.41
N THR A 260 -4.76 -1.17 28.13
CA THR A 260 -5.57 -0.60 27.05
C THR A 260 -7.06 -0.68 27.32
N ASP A 261 -7.58 -1.89 27.53
CA ASP A 261 -9.01 -2.11 27.77
C ASP A 261 -9.50 -1.37 29.02
N LYS A 262 -8.69 -1.42 30.08
CA LYS A 262 -9.01 -0.77 31.35
C LYS A 262 -9.14 0.74 31.18
N LEU A 263 -8.17 1.37 30.50
CA LEU A 263 -8.17 2.81 30.28
C LEU A 263 -9.26 3.24 29.30
N LEU A 264 -9.49 2.49 28.23
CA LEU A 264 -10.53 2.80 27.24
C LEU A 264 -11.95 2.69 27.82
N GLN A 265 -12.16 1.87 28.86
CA GLN A 265 -13.43 1.76 29.56
C GLN A 265 -13.71 2.90 30.57
N GLU A 266 -12.72 3.74 30.87
CA GLU A 266 -12.93 4.89 31.77
C GLU A 266 -13.92 5.89 31.15
N GLU A 267 -14.87 6.37 31.96
CA GLU A 267 -15.95 7.26 31.49
C GLU A 267 -15.41 8.56 30.86
N LYS A 268 -14.25 9.03 31.33
CA LYS A 268 -13.61 10.27 30.88
C LYS A 268 -12.11 10.06 30.68
N LEU A 269 -11.75 9.46 29.55
CA LEU A 269 -10.37 9.36 29.10
C LEU A 269 -10.01 10.52 28.17
N ILE A 270 -8.88 11.20 28.45
CA ILE A 270 -8.22 12.11 27.51
C ILE A 270 -6.84 11.54 27.21
N LEU A 271 -6.60 11.24 25.94
CA LEU A 271 -5.29 10.85 25.45
C LEU A 271 -4.62 12.05 24.78
N VAL A 272 -3.43 12.42 25.24
CA VAL A 272 -2.60 13.45 24.61
C VAL A 272 -1.38 12.75 24.01
N VAL A 273 -1.31 12.71 22.68
CA VAL A 273 -0.20 12.12 21.94
C VAL A 273 0.67 13.23 21.40
N MET A 274 1.96 13.21 21.72
CA MET A 274 2.95 14.16 21.22
C MET A 274 4.10 13.40 20.59
N TYR A 275 4.45 13.78 19.38
CA TYR A 275 5.60 13.20 18.66
C TYR A 275 6.93 13.56 19.34
N ASP A 276 7.02 14.75 19.94
CA ASP A 276 8.18 15.24 20.66
C ASP A 276 7.72 16.07 21.86
N LEU A 277 8.02 15.61 23.08
CA LEU A 277 7.67 16.29 24.34
C LEU A 277 8.62 17.45 24.68
N ASN A 278 9.73 17.58 23.96
CA ASN A 278 10.73 18.62 24.20
C ASN A 278 10.59 19.83 23.27
N LYS A 279 9.59 19.82 22.37
CA LYS A 279 9.31 20.91 21.43
C LYS A 279 8.05 21.67 21.79
#